data_AF-A0A2N9MZ44-F1
#
_entry.id   AF-A0A2N9MZ44-F1
#
_cell.length_a   1.000
_cell.length_b   1.000
_cell.length_c   1.000
_cell.angle_alpha   90.00
_cell.angle_beta   90.00
_cell.angle_gamma   90.00
#
_symmetry.space_group_name_H-M   'P 1'
#
loop_
_entity.id
_entity.type
_entity.pdbx_description
1 polymer ?
#
loop_
_entity_poly.entity_id
_entity_poly.type
_entity_poly.pdbx_seq_one_letter_code
_entity_poly.pdbx_strand_id
1 'polypeptide(L)'
;MLRRLILIAVFAAAALAQPPKLTPPPPAGPQVKTYSLPADKLQKAIDYSDARNRAHFVGVGYSLLVLVTLLAWKVGPKYRDWAEIASPRWRIAQAFIFGSLLTLTVDLLDLPVSLYLQKLALQYEQSVQSWVSWFRDWALGELVGCILTGFLLWILYGVMRKSPRRWWFYFWLASIPIVVFLIFISPVVIDPLFNKYEPLEARQPLLVGQIARVSRPWRARYSGGSDVPDECQREGQHAECVCVGHRRVQACGGVGYHHAQDEHAADSLRLRT
;
A
#
# COMPACT_ATOMS: atom_id res chain seq x y z
N MET A 1 -30.60 -4.10 -29.84
CA MET A 1 -30.18 -5.43 -30.35
C MET A 1 -28.70 -5.73 -30.12
N LEU A 2 -27.80 -4.73 -30.22
CA LEU A 2 -26.35 -4.86 -29.95
C LEU A 2 -25.98 -5.40 -28.54
N ARG A 3 -26.74 -5.01 -27.51
CA ARG A 3 -26.49 -5.42 -26.11
C ARG A 3 -26.78 -6.91 -25.82
N ARG A 4 -27.68 -7.54 -26.60
CA ARG A 4 -27.97 -8.97 -26.50
C ARG A 4 -26.90 -9.81 -27.22
N LEU A 5 -26.34 -9.29 -28.32
CA LEU A 5 -25.24 -9.95 -29.04
C LEU A 5 -23.94 -9.95 -28.23
N ILE A 6 -23.64 -8.87 -27.50
CA ILE A 6 -22.47 -8.80 -26.61
C ILE A 6 -22.60 -9.78 -25.44
N LEU A 7 -23.79 -9.91 -24.84
CA LEU A 7 -24.02 -10.86 -23.75
C LEU A 7 -23.92 -12.33 -24.21
N ILE A 8 -24.40 -12.65 -25.41
CA ILE A 8 -24.27 -14.01 -25.98
C ILE A 8 -22.80 -14.31 -26.33
N ALA A 9 -22.04 -13.34 -26.85
CA ALA A 9 -20.63 -13.52 -27.17
C ALA A 9 -19.76 -13.74 -25.91
N VAL A 10 -20.05 -13.02 -24.82
CA VAL A 10 -19.34 -13.19 -23.53
C VAL A 10 -19.68 -14.53 -22.88
N PHE A 11 -20.94 -14.97 -22.95
CA PHE A 11 -21.36 -16.26 -22.38
C PHE A 11 -20.85 -17.46 -23.20
N ALA A 12 -20.77 -17.34 -24.53
CA ALA A 12 -20.19 -18.36 -25.40
C ALA A 12 -18.67 -18.52 -25.20
N ALA A 13 -17.95 -17.43 -24.93
CA ALA A 13 -16.52 -17.47 -24.63
C ALA A 13 -16.23 -18.18 -23.28
N ALA A 14 -17.12 -18.04 -22.29
CA ALA A 14 -17.00 -18.74 -21.01
C ALA A 14 -17.31 -20.25 -21.12
N ALA A 15 -18.18 -20.66 -22.05
CA ALA A 15 -18.55 -22.06 -22.26
C ALA A 15 -17.51 -22.89 -23.04
N LEU A 16 -16.61 -22.23 -23.80
CA LEU A 16 -15.53 -22.89 -24.55
C LEU A 16 -14.20 -22.95 -23.77
N ALA A 17 -14.14 -22.37 -22.57
CA ALA A 17 -12.98 -22.49 -21.69
C ALA A 17 -12.90 -23.91 -21.12
N GLN A 18 -12.18 -24.78 -21.82
CA GLN A 18 -11.79 -26.08 -21.28
C GLN A 18 -11.01 -25.86 -19.97
N PRO A 19 -11.30 -26.63 -18.89
CA PRO A 19 -10.47 -26.59 -17.70
C PRO A 19 -9.02 -26.89 -18.11
N PRO A 20 -8.02 -26.19 -17.52
CA PRO A 20 -6.63 -26.44 -17.84
C PRO A 20 -6.34 -27.93 -17.68
N LYS A 21 -5.88 -28.57 -18.76
CA LYS A 21 -5.40 -29.96 -18.68
C LYS A 21 -4.30 -30.00 -17.64
N LEU A 22 -4.52 -30.73 -16.55
CA LEU A 22 -3.50 -31.04 -15.55
C LEU A 22 -2.38 -31.81 -16.27
N THR A 23 -1.31 -31.10 -16.62
CA THR A 23 -0.07 -31.75 -17.05
C THR A 23 0.44 -32.61 -15.90
N PRO A 24 0.88 -33.85 -16.15
CA PRO A 24 1.51 -34.67 -15.14
C PRO A 24 2.72 -33.91 -14.56
N PRO A 25 2.96 -34.01 -13.24
CA PRO A 25 4.06 -33.30 -12.60
C PRO A 25 5.38 -33.64 -13.31
N PRO A 26 6.24 -32.65 -13.59
CA PRO A 26 7.56 -32.90 -14.13
C PRO A 26 8.31 -33.91 -13.24
N PRO A 27 9.17 -34.77 -13.81
CA PRO A 27 9.99 -35.69 -13.02
C PRO A 27 10.76 -34.89 -11.97
N ALA A 28 10.79 -35.43 -10.75
CA ALA A 28 11.31 -34.77 -9.55
C ALA A 28 12.70 -34.17 -9.82
N GLY A 29 12.73 -32.86 -10.09
CA GLY A 29 13.93 -32.06 -9.95
C GLY A 29 14.39 -32.08 -8.49
N PRO A 30 15.58 -31.52 -8.18
CA PRO A 30 16.09 -31.46 -6.82
C PRO A 30 14.96 -30.96 -5.91
N GLN A 31 14.53 -31.80 -4.95
CA GLN A 31 13.42 -31.52 -4.06
C GLN A 31 13.66 -30.15 -3.45
N VAL A 32 12.97 -29.13 -3.96
CA VAL A 32 12.92 -27.82 -3.32
C VAL A 32 12.37 -28.16 -1.94
N LYS A 33 13.17 -27.95 -0.89
CA LYS A 33 12.71 -28.11 0.49
C LYS A 33 11.44 -27.27 0.59
N THR A 34 10.31 -27.92 0.44
CA THR A 34 9.01 -27.24 0.41
C THR A 34 8.84 -26.83 1.85
N TYR A 35 9.08 -25.55 2.12
CA TYR A 35 8.90 -24.99 3.44
C TYR A 35 7.42 -25.17 3.80
N SER A 36 7.15 -26.18 4.64
CA SER A 36 5.82 -26.40 5.21
C SER A 36 5.81 -25.69 6.55
N LEU A 37 4.91 -24.72 6.71
CA LEU A 37 4.70 -24.10 8.01
C LEU A 37 4.33 -25.19 9.03
N PRO A 38 4.83 -25.11 10.27
CA PRO A 38 4.38 -26.01 11.32
C PRO A 38 2.88 -25.80 11.57
N ALA A 39 2.18 -26.88 11.92
CA ALA A 39 0.71 -26.95 11.89
C ALA A 39 0.04 -25.94 12.84
N ASP A 40 0.70 -25.60 13.95
CA ASP A 40 0.29 -24.57 14.91
C ASP A 40 0.24 -23.17 14.27
N LYS A 41 1.29 -22.79 13.54
CA LYS A 41 1.35 -21.50 12.84
C LYS A 41 0.38 -21.43 11.67
N LEU A 42 0.19 -22.56 10.98
CA LEU A 42 -0.80 -22.66 9.91
C LEU A 42 -2.21 -22.41 10.44
N GLN A 43 -2.59 -23.04 11.55
CA GLN A 43 -3.92 -22.84 12.14
C GLN A 43 -4.13 -21.39 12.60
N LYS A 44 -3.14 -20.80 13.28
CA LYS A 44 -3.20 -19.38 13.69
C LYS A 44 -3.38 -18.44 12.49
N ALA A 45 -2.72 -18.73 11.35
CA ALA A 45 -2.86 -17.95 10.13
C ALA A 45 -4.25 -18.09 9.48
N ILE A 46 -4.83 -19.30 9.49
CA ILE A 46 -6.20 -19.54 9.00
C ILE A 46 -7.21 -18.79 9.86
N ASP A 47 -7.12 -18.93 11.19
CA ASP A 47 -8.05 -18.28 12.13
C ASP A 47 -8.00 -16.74 12.00
N TYR A 48 -6.78 -16.18 11.87
CA TYR A 48 -6.59 -14.76 11.61
C TYR A 48 -7.20 -14.32 10.28
N SER A 49 -6.95 -15.08 9.21
CA SER A 49 -7.47 -14.82 7.88
C SER A 49 -9.00 -14.79 7.89
N ASP A 50 -9.64 -15.77 8.53
CA ASP A 50 -11.09 -15.85 8.62
C ASP A 50 -11.69 -14.69 9.43
N ALA A 51 -11.11 -14.37 10.58
CA ALA A 51 -11.55 -13.21 11.37
C ALA A 51 -11.38 -11.89 10.61
N ARG A 52 -10.25 -11.69 9.94
CA ARG A 52 -9.98 -10.50 9.13
C ARG A 52 -10.93 -10.41 7.94
N ASN A 53 -11.22 -11.52 7.27
CA ASN A 53 -12.10 -11.56 6.12
C ASN A 53 -13.55 -11.22 6.52
N ARG A 54 -14.05 -11.78 7.64
CA ARG A 54 -15.36 -11.40 8.20
C ARG A 54 -15.41 -9.91 8.53
N ALA A 55 -14.38 -9.40 9.21
CA ALA A 55 -14.28 -7.99 9.55
C ALA A 55 -14.29 -7.09 8.31
N HIS A 56 -13.62 -7.52 7.23
CA HIS A 56 -13.59 -6.81 5.96
C HIS A 56 -15.00 -6.68 5.35
N PHE A 57 -15.75 -7.78 5.24
CA PHE A 57 -17.11 -7.71 4.68
C PHE A 57 -18.08 -6.88 5.53
N VAL A 58 -17.98 -6.99 6.86
CA VAL A 58 -18.75 -6.13 7.78
C VAL A 58 -18.36 -4.67 7.61
N GLY A 59 -17.06 -4.39 7.51
CA GLY A 59 -16.51 -3.07 7.25
C GLY A 59 -17.05 -2.47 5.95
N VAL A 60 -17.06 -3.23 4.85
CA VAL A 60 -17.64 -2.79 3.57
C VAL A 60 -19.11 -2.42 3.71
N GLY A 61 -19.92 -3.24 4.40
CA GLY A 61 -21.32 -2.94 4.67
C GLY A 61 -21.50 -1.67 5.51
N TYR A 62 -20.66 -1.49 6.53
CA TYR A 62 -20.62 -0.29 7.36
C TYR A 62 -20.22 0.97 6.57
N SER A 63 -19.15 0.92 5.77
CA SER A 63 -18.70 2.05 4.95
C SER A 63 -19.76 2.45 3.93
N LEU A 64 -20.49 1.49 3.36
CA LEU A 64 -21.62 1.77 2.47
C LEU A 64 -22.77 2.47 3.23
N LEU A 65 -23.11 2.00 4.44
CA LEU A 65 -24.11 2.63 5.30
C LEU A 65 -23.71 4.08 5.64
N VAL A 66 -22.46 4.30 6.02
CA VAL A 66 -21.90 5.63 6.28
C VAL A 66 -22.05 6.52 5.06
N LEU A 67 -21.65 6.04 3.87
CA LEU A 67 -21.74 6.81 2.63
C LEU A 67 -23.19 7.19 2.29
N VAL A 68 -24.13 6.23 2.37
CA VAL A 68 -25.56 6.49 2.15
C VAL A 68 -26.09 7.50 3.15
N THR A 69 -25.67 7.41 4.40
CA THR A 69 -26.08 8.31 5.48
C THR A 69 -25.54 9.74 5.26
N LEU A 70 -24.27 9.89 4.89
CA LEU A 70 -23.66 11.18 4.55
C LEU A 70 -24.36 11.84 3.35
N LEU A 71 -24.72 11.04 2.35
CA LEU A 71 -25.46 11.51 1.18
C LEU A 71 -26.90 11.92 1.54
N ALA A 72 -27.59 11.12 2.35
CA ALA A 72 -28.95 11.41 2.84
C ALA A 72 -28.98 12.70 3.67
N TRP A 73 -27.99 12.93 4.53
CA TRP A 73 -27.86 14.15 5.33
C TRP A 73 -27.35 15.37 4.55
N LYS A 74 -27.01 15.20 3.26
CA LYS A 74 -26.47 16.24 2.38
C LYS A 74 -25.30 16.98 3.03
N VAL A 75 -24.36 16.24 3.61
CA VAL A 75 -23.21 16.81 4.31
C VAL A 75 -22.31 17.61 3.35
N GLY A 76 -22.14 17.14 2.11
CA GLY A 76 -21.35 17.82 1.08
C GLY A 76 -21.78 19.27 0.82
N PRO A 77 -23.05 19.54 0.45
CA PRO A 77 -23.55 20.90 0.29
C PRO A 77 -23.35 21.78 1.53
N LYS A 78 -23.60 21.24 2.74
CA LYS A 78 -23.41 21.99 3.99
C LYS A 78 -21.97 22.44 4.18
N TYR A 79 -20.99 21.57 3.94
CA TYR A 79 -19.57 21.92 4.06
C TYR A 79 -19.12 22.91 3.00
N ARG A 80 -19.66 22.83 1.78
CA ARG A 80 -19.41 23.83 0.75
C ARG A 80 -19.93 25.19 1.19
N ASP A 81 -21.17 25.26 1.67
CA ASP A 81 -21.78 26.52 2.09
C ASP A 81 -21.02 27.13 3.28
N TRP A 82 -20.55 26.30 4.23
CA TRP A 82 -19.66 26.74 5.31
C TRP A 82 -18.33 27.28 4.81
N ALA A 83 -17.70 26.61 3.83
CA ALA A 83 -16.45 27.07 3.23
C ALA A 83 -16.63 28.42 2.50
N GLU A 84 -17.75 28.60 1.81
CA GLU A 84 -18.09 29.87 1.14
C GLU A 84 -18.32 31.01 2.13
N ILE A 85 -19.02 30.75 3.24
CA ILE A 85 -19.24 31.72 4.32
C ILE A 85 -17.92 32.09 5.01
N ALA A 86 -17.09 31.09 5.34
CA ALA A 86 -15.83 31.32 6.05
C ALA A 86 -14.78 32.04 5.19
N SER A 87 -14.82 31.88 3.86
CA SER A 87 -13.79 32.42 2.95
C SER A 87 -14.36 32.84 1.60
N PRO A 88 -15.17 33.91 1.51
CA PRO A 88 -15.86 34.29 0.28
C PRO A 88 -14.93 34.76 -0.85
N ARG A 89 -13.75 35.29 -0.50
CA ARG A 89 -12.76 35.81 -1.47
C ARG A 89 -11.65 34.81 -1.81
N TRP A 90 -11.34 33.87 -0.91
CA TRP A 90 -10.14 33.03 -0.98
C TRP A 90 -10.50 31.63 -1.46
N ARG A 91 -10.47 31.44 -2.78
CA ARG A 91 -10.86 30.19 -3.46
C ARG A 91 -9.99 28.99 -3.07
N ILE A 92 -8.73 29.24 -2.74
CA ILE A 92 -7.82 28.21 -2.22
C ILE A 92 -8.30 27.77 -0.84
N ALA A 93 -8.55 28.72 0.07
CA ALA A 93 -9.05 28.44 1.41
C ALA A 93 -10.37 27.65 1.37
N GLN A 94 -11.30 27.98 0.46
CA GLN A 94 -12.53 27.21 0.26
C GLN A 94 -12.27 25.73 -0.07
N ALA A 95 -11.32 25.45 -0.98
CA ALA A 95 -10.99 24.09 -1.38
C ALA A 95 -10.34 23.29 -0.24
N PHE A 96 -9.48 23.93 0.55
CA PHE A 96 -8.86 23.31 1.73
C PHE A 96 -9.87 23.07 2.85
N ILE A 97 -10.72 24.05 3.17
CA ILE A 97 -11.77 23.89 4.19
C ILE A 97 -12.72 22.77 3.79
N PHE A 98 -13.28 22.82 2.58
CA PHE A 98 -14.21 21.79 2.13
C PHE A 98 -13.55 20.41 2.03
N GLY A 99 -12.33 20.33 1.47
CA GLY A 99 -11.58 19.08 1.33
C GLY A 99 -11.25 18.47 2.69
N SER A 100 -10.64 19.24 3.60
CA SER A 100 -10.31 18.78 4.94
C SER A 100 -11.52 18.37 5.74
N LEU A 101 -12.62 19.14 5.74
CA LEU A 101 -13.83 18.75 6.47
C LEU A 101 -14.40 17.43 5.95
N LEU A 102 -14.44 17.26 4.63
CA LEU A 102 -15.00 16.07 4.03
C LEU A 102 -14.13 14.83 4.32
N THR A 103 -12.82 14.93 4.10
CA THR A 103 -11.86 13.84 4.38
C THR A 103 -11.90 13.45 5.85
N LEU A 104 -11.76 14.43 6.76
CA LEU A 104 -11.80 14.21 8.20
C LEU A 104 -13.10 13.53 8.64
N THR A 105 -14.24 13.91 8.04
CA THR A 105 -15.53 13.30 8.38
C THR A 105 -15.59 11.84 7.95
N VAL A 106 -15.11 11.52 6.75
CA VAL A 106 -15.10 10.13 6.25
C VAL A 106 -14.13 9.28 7.08
N ASP A 107 -12.92 9.77 7.30
CA ASP A 107 -11.87 9.03 7.99
C ASP A 107 -12.18 8.85 9.48
N LEU A 108 -12.82 9.84 10.11
CA LEU A 108 -13.32 9.70 11.49
C LEU A 108 -14.46 8.69 11.60
N LEU A 109 -15.32 8.59 10.59
CA LEU A 109 -16.39 7.59 10.55
C LEU A 109 -15.87 6.20 10.23
N ASP A 110 -14.76 6.06 9.50
CA ASP A 110 -14.09 4.78 9.24
C ASP A 110 -13.20 4.31 10.40
N LEU A 111 -12.80 5.25 11.28
CA LEU A 111 -11.94 5.01 12.45
C LEU A 111 -12.34 3.77 13.28
N PRO A 112 -13.62 3.49 13.60
CA PRO A 112 -14.00 2.32 14.39
C PRO A 112 -13.62 0.98 13.73
N VAL A 113 -13.71 0.89 12.40
CA VAL A 113 -13.33 -0.30 11.63
C VAL A 113 -11.80 -0.46 11.69
N SER A 114 -11.08 0.63 11.48
CA SER A 114 -9.62 0.65 11.53
C SER A 114 -9.07 0.29 12.93
N LEU A 115 -9.69 0.79 14.00
CA LEU A 115 -9.37 0.42 15.39
C LEU A 115 -9.62 -1.07 15.65
N TYR A 116 -10.73 -1.61 15.16
CA TYR A 116 -11.03 -3.04 15.29
C TYR A 116 -9.98 -3.91 14.60
N LEU A 117 -9.58 -3.54 13.37
CA LEU A 117 -8.56 -4.27 12.61
C LEU A 117 -7.18 -4.21 13.28
N GLN A 118 -6.80 -3.07 13.86
CA GLN A 118 -5.55 -2.97 14.63
C GLN A 118 -5.57 -3.84 15.88
N LYS A 119 -6.70 -3.83 16.62
CA LYS A 119 -6.88 -4.71 17.78
C LYS A 119 -6.76 -6.18 17.38
N LEU A 120 -7.37 -6.58 16.26
CA LEU A 120 -7.30 -7.94 15.74
C LEU A 120 -5.85 -8.30 15.35
N ALA A 121 -5.11 -7.39 14.71
CA ALA A 121 -3.71 -7.60 14.35
C ALA A 121 -2.81 -7.79 15.60
N LEU A 122 -3.04 -7.02 16.66
CA LEU A 122 -2.32 -7.17 17.94
C LEU A 122 -2.63 -8.52 18.62
N GLN A 123 -3.90 -8.95 18.60
CA GLN A 123 -4.32 -10.22 19.21
C GLN A 123 -3.69 -11.45 18.54
N TYR A 124 -3.48 -11.40 17.23
CA TYR A 124 -2.85 -12.49 16.47
C TYR A 124 -1.33 -12.29 16.27
N GLU A 125 -0.72 -11.33 16.99
CA GLU A 125 0.73 -10.99 16.89
C GLU A 125 1.19 -10.63 15.47
N GLN A 126 0.28 -10.14 14.63
CA GLN A 126 0.62 -9.66 13.29
C GLN A 126 1.06 -8.19 13.27
N SER A 127 0.87 -7.48 14.38
CA SER A 127 1.41 -6.14 14.58
C SER A 127 2.10 -6.08 15.94
N VAL A 128 3.23 -5.40 15.99
CA VAL A 128 3.93 -5.00 17.22
C VAL A 128 3.79 -3.49 17.50
N GLN A 129 3.02 -2.79 16.67
CA GLN A 129 2.85 -1.34 16.73
C GLN A 129 1.96 -0.95 17.91
N SER A 130 2.45 -0.05 18.76
CA SER A 130 1.69 0.47 19.89
C SER A 130 0.54 1.37 19.44
N TRP A 131 -0.50 1.51 20.27
CA TRP A 131 -1.63 2.40 19.99
C TRP A 131 -1.24 3.86 19.79
N VAL A 132 -0.20 4.33 20.50
CA VAL A 132 0.31 5.70 20.35
C VAL A 132 0.97 5.89 18.99
N SER A 133 1.79 4.93 18.54
CA SER A 133 2.38 4.98 17.20
C SER A 133 1.29 4.93 16.14
N TRP A 134 0.33 4.02 16.29
CA TRP A 134 -0.78 3.86 15.36
C TRP A 134 -1.60 5.16 15.20
N PHE A 135 -1.94 5.82 16.32
CA PHE A 135 -2.69 7.06 16.26
C PHE A 135 -1.87 8.24 15.69
N ARG A 136 -0.56 8.29 15.97
CA ARG A 136 0.35 9.24 15.33
C ARG A 136 0.35 9.05 13.81
N ASP A 137 0.44 7.81 13.35
CA ASP A 137 0.48 7.49 11.92
C ASP A 137 -0.87 7.81 11.26
N TRP A 138 -1.98 7.52 11.95
CA TRP A 138 -3.32 7.95 11.50
C TRP A 138 -3.44 9.48 11.38
N ALA A 139 -3.04 10.23 12.42
CA ALA A 139 -3.13 11.69 12.41
C ALA A 139 -2.21 12.34 11.36
N LEU A 140 -1.03 11.77 11.15
CA LEU A 140 -0.09 12.23 10.12
C LEU A 140 -0.62 11.92 8.71
N GLY A 141 -1.21 10.74 8.53
CA GLY A 141 -1.91 10.35 7.31
C GLY A 141 -3.07 11.29 6.99
N GLU A 142 -3.90 11.61 7.98
CA GLU A 142 -5.00 12.57 7.86
C GLU A 142 -4.50 13.96 7.42
N LEU A 143 -3.43 14.46 8.04
CA LEU A 143 -2.86 15.76 7.69
C LEU A 143 -2.35 15.79 6.25
N VAL A 144 -1.62 14.75 5.83
CA VAL A 144 -1.13 14.62 4.44
C VAL A 144 -2.30 14.50 3.47
N GLY A 145 -3.32 13.70 3.81
CA GLY A 145 -4.54 13.51 3.04
C GLY A 145 -5.33 14.81 2.86
N CYS A 146 -5.48 15.59 3.92
CA CYS A 146 -6.10 16.92 3.91
C CYS A 146 -5.38 17.88 2.95
N ILE A 147 -4.05 17.96 3.04
CA ILE A 147 -3.25 18.84 2.18
C ILE A 147 -3.38 18.42 0.71
N LEU A 148 -3.24 17.12 0.43
CA LEU A 148 -3.32 16.58 -0.93
C LEU A 148 -4.72 16.77 -1.53
N THR A 149 -5.77 16.45 -0.76
CA THR A 149 -7.17 16.61 -1.18
C THR A 149 -7.50 18.08 -1.42
N GLY A 150 -7.12 18.98 -0.51
CA GLY A 150 -7.31 20.41 -0.67
C GLY A 150 -6.63 20.97 -1.93
N PHE A 151 -5.39 20.55 -2.19
CA PHE A 151 -4.63 20.93 -3.38
C PHE A 151 -5.28 20.41 -4.68
N LEU A 152 -5.68 19.14 -4.71
CA LEU A 152 -6.36 18.52 -5.85
C LEU A 152 -7.69 19.19 -6.15
N LEU A 153 -8.49 19.46 -5.11
CA LEU A 153 -9.77 20.16 -5.25
C LEU A 153 -9.58 21.60 -5.73
N TRP A 154 -8.54 22.29 -5.27
CA TRP A 154 -8.22 23.63 -5.76
C TRP A 154 -7.95 23.62 -7.27
N ILE A 155 -7.13 22.69 -7.76
CA ILE A 155 -6.86 22.51 -9.19
C ILE A 155 -8.15 22.15 -9.93
N LEU A 156 -8.90 21.17 -9.43
CA LEU A 156 -10.14 20.70 -10.06
C LEU A 156 -11.16 21.84 -10.20
N TYR A 157 -11.46 22.57 -9.13
CA TYR A 157 -12.35 23.72 -9.17
C TYR A 157 -11.81 24.86 -10.04
N GLY A 158 -10.48 25.01 -10.15
CA GLY A 158 -9.85 25.93 -11.09
C GLY A 158 -10.11 25.57 -12.55
N VAL A 159 -9.90 24.30 -12.90
CA VAL A 159 -10.10 23.76 -14.26
C VAL A 159 -11.56 23.78 -14.66
N MET A 160 -12.48 23.38 -13.77
CA MET A 160 -13.92 23.41 -14.02
C MET A 160 -14.43 24.80 -14.34
N ARG A 161 -13.91 25.83 -13.65
CA ARG A 161 -14.28 27.23 -13.91
C ARG A 161 -13.73 27.76 -15.22
N LYS A 162 -12.53 27.33 -15.61
CA LYS A 162 -11.89 27.79 -16.86
C LYS A 162 -12.47 27.11 -18.11
N SER A 163 -12.87 25.84 -18.03
CA SER A 163 -13.45 25.14 -19.18
C SER A 163 -14.60 24.21 -18.79
N PRO A 164 -15.82 24.72 -18.57
CA PRO A 164 -16.96 23.93 -18.09
C PRO A 164 -17.36 22.76 -19.00
N ARG A 165 -17.02 22.81 -20.30
CA ARG A 165 -17.36 21.75 -21.27
C ARG A 165 -16.24 20.73 -21.50
N ARG A 166 -14.97 21.09 -21.24
CA ARG A 166 -13.80 20.24 -21.50
C ARG A 166 -12.92 20.04 -20.26
N TRP A 167 -13.43 20.37 -19.07
CA TRP A 167 -12.68 20.27 -17.81
C TRP A 167 -12.14 18.86 -17.57
N TRP A 168 -12.88 17.82 -17.94
CA TRP A 168 -12.48 16.43 -17.79
C TRP A 168 -11.17 16.13 -18.55
N PHE A 169 -11.02 16.67 -19.76
CA PHE A 169 -9.82 16.46 -20.58
C PHE A 169 -8.62 17.22 -20.02
N TYR A 170 -8.81 18.48 -19.61
CA TYR A 170 -7.75 19.27 -19.01
C TYR A 170 -7.32 18.73 -17.64
N PHE A 171 -8.27 18.28 -16.81
CA PHE A 171 -7.96 17.68 -15.53
C PHE A 171 -7.26 16.33 -15.71
N TRP A 172 -7.70 15.51 -16.67
CA TRP A 172 -7.00 14.27 -17.04
C TRP A 172 -5.56 14.56 -17.45
N LEU A 173 -5.34 15.54 -18.33
CA LEU A 173 -4.00 15.93 -18.77
C LEU A 173 -3.15 16.49 -17.62
N ALA A 174 -3.74 17.26 -16.72
CA ALA A 174 -3.08 17.76 -15.52
C ALA A 174 -2.77 16.66 -14.49
N SER A 175 -3.57 15.59 -14.46
CA SER A 175 -3.37 14.49 -13.51
C SER A 175 -2.10 13.68 -13.81
N ILE A 176 -1.68 13.58 -15.08
CA ILE A 176 -0.45 12.87 -15.49
C ILE A 176 0.79 13.41 -14.76
N PRO A 177 1.18 14.70 -14.89
CA PRO A 177 2.35 15.21 -14.19
C PRO A 177 2.16 15.20 -12.66
N ILE A 178 0.95 15.37 -12.14
CA ILE A 178 0.68 15.30 -10.69
C ILE A 178 0.97 13.89 -10.16
N VAL A 179 0.43 12.85 -10.80
CA VAL A 179 0.66 11.46 -10.38
C VAL A 179 2.13 11.07 -10.53
N VAL A 180 2.78 11.44 -11.64
CA VAL A 180 4.22 11.20 -11.83
C VAL A 180 5.02 11.89 -10.72
N PHE A 181 4.70 13.13 -10.38
CA PHE A 181 5.34 13.87 -9.30
C PHE A 181 5.14 13.19 -7.94
N LEU A 182 3.91 12.72 -7.63
CA LEU A 182 3.61 12.00 -6.39
C LEU A 182 4.37 10.67 -6.29
N ILE A 183 4.55 9.94 -7.39
CA ILE A 183 5.34 8.70 -7.42
C ILE A 183 6.79 8.96 -6.96
N PHE A 184 7.39 10.09 -7.36
CA PHE A 184 8.75 10.45 -6.92
C PHE A 184 8.79 11.02 -5.50
N ILE A 185 7.76 11.77 -5.10
CA ILE A 185 7.71 12.38 -3.77
C ILE A 185 7.38 11.37 -2.68
N SER A 186 6.58 10.34 -2.96
CA SER A 186 6.17 9.36 -1.96
C SER A 186 7.36 8.74 -1.22
N PRO A 187 8.33 8.08 -1.88
CA PRO A 187 9.45 7.44 -1.18
C PRO A 187 10.42 8.43 -0.53
N VAL A 188 10.48 9.67 -1.03
CA VAL A 188 11.48 10.67 -0.59
C VAL A 188 10.97 11.51 0.58
N VAL A 189 9.69 11.85 0.60
CA VAL A 189 9.10 12.76 1.58
C VAL A 189 8.05 12.05 2.42
N ILE A 190 7.14 11.30 1.80
CA ILE A 190 5.98 10.69 2.48
C ILE A 190 6.45 9.53 3.34
N ASP A 191 7.13 8.53 2.77
CA ASP A 191 7.46 7.32 3.50
C ASP A 191 8.40 7.56 4.71
N PRO A 192 9.39 8.48 4.65
CA PRO A 192 10.24 8.83 5.80
C PRO A 192 9.53 9.55 6.95
N LEU A 193 8.34 10.11 6.73
CA LEU A 193 7.53 10.69 7.81
C LEU A 193 6.98 9.58 8.74
N PHE A 194 6.69 8.41 8.17
CA PHE A 194 6.12 7.25 8.87
C PHE A 194 7.21 6.29 9.35
N ASN A 195 8.26 6.07 8.56
CA ASN A 195 9.26 5.04 8.81
C ASN A 195 10.68 5.61 8.97
N LYS A 196 11.49 4.93 9.80
CA LYS A 196 12.92 5.22 9.91
C LYS A 196 13.72 4.28 9.02
N TYR A 197 14.60 4.86 8.21
CA TYR A 197 15.45 4.12 7.28
C TYR A 197 16.91 4.19 7.73
N GLU A 198 17.51 3.04 8.06
CA GLU A 198 18.92 2.92 8.44
C GLU A 198 19.72 2.16 7.36
N PRO A 199 20.99 2.50 7.11
CA PRO A 199 21.82 1.77 6.14
C PRO A 199 22.08 0.34 6.60
N LEU A 200 21.81 -0.64 5.73
CA LEU A 200 21.95 -2.08 5.99
C LEU A 200 23.41 -2.47 6.26
N GLU A 201 24.39 -1.74 5.70
CA GLU A 201 25.82 -1.94 5.99
C GLU A 201 26.15 -1.79 7.47
N ALA A 202 25.43 -0.90 8.17
CA ALA A 202 25.66 -0.65 9.59
C ALA A 202 25.16 -1.81 10.47
N ARG A 203 24.13 -2.56 10.02
CA ARG A 203 23.56 -3.68 10.78
C ARG A 203 24.10 -5.05 10.35
N GLN A 204 24.28 -5.28 9.05
CA GLN A 204 24.60 -6.60 8.49
C GLN A 204 25.55 -6.52 7.28
N PRO A 205 26.85 -6.21 7.48
CA PRO A 205 27.81 -6.05 6.38
C PRO A 205 28.03 -7.33 5.56
N LEU A 206 27.83 -8.51 6.16
CA LEU A 206 27.95 -9.79 5.47
C LEU A 206 26.83 -10.02 4.44
N LEU A 207 25.61 -9.56 4.73
CA LEU A 207 24.46 -9.75 3.85
C LEU A 207 24.58 -8.86 2.60
N VAL A 208 25.11 -7.65 2.76
CA VAL A 208 25.40 -6.71 1.67
C VAL A 208 26.31 -7.36 0.62
N GLY A 209 27.38 -8.03 1.06
CA GLY A 209 28.28 -8.74 0.16
C GLY A 209 27.61 -9.86 -0.62
N GLN A 210 26.65 -10.57 0.00
CA GLN A 210 25.88 -11.64 -0.64
C GLN A 210 24.87 -11.11 -1.65
N ILE A 211 24.12 -10.06 -1.31
CA ILE A 211 23.17 -9.40 -2.22
C ILE A 211 23.94 -8.81 -3.42
N ALA A 212 25.11 -8.21 -3.19
CA ALA A 212 25.97 -7.73 -4.26
C ALA A 212 26.43 -8.87 -5.18
N ARG A 213 26.75 -10.05 -4.64
CA ARG A 213 27.17 -11.21 -5.45
C ARG A 213 26.04 -11.74 -6.33
N VAL A 214 24.82 -11.85 -5.82
CA VAL A 214 23.66 -12.35 -6.57
C VAL A 214 23.16 -11.32 -7.60
N SER A 215 23.25 -10.03 -7.28
CA SER A 215 22.82 -8.96 -8.20
C SER A 215 23.84 -8.64 -9.29
N ARG A 216 25.13 -8.96 -9.11
CA ARG A 216 26.21 -8.66 -10.09
C ARG A 216 25.94 -9.17 -11.52
N PRO A 217 25.54 -10.43 -11.75
CA PRO A 217 25.25 -10.92 -13.10
C PRO A 217 24.08 -10.19 -13.77
N TRP A 218 23.04 -9.87 -12.99
CA TRP A 218 21.90 -9.08 -13.45
C TRP A 218 22.32 -7.63 -13.74
N ARG A 219 23.16 -7.05 -12.88
CA ARG A 219 23.72 -5.70 -13.07
C ARG A 219 24.49 -5.58 -14.38
N ALA A 220 25.32 -6.57 -14.72
CA ALA A 220 26.06 -6.59 -15.98
C ALA A 220 25.15 -6.72 -17.22
N ARG A 221 23.99 -7.36 -17.08
CA ARG A 221 23.04 -7.60 -18.19
C ARG A 221 22.11 -6.41 -18.47
N TYR A 222 21.81 -5.61 -17.45
CA TYR A 222 20.90 -4.46 -17.55
C TYR A 222 21.60 -3.09 -17.45
N SER A 223 22.87 -3.05 -17.01
CA SER A 223 23.70 -1.85 -17.04
C SER A 223 24.29 -1.62 -18.44
N GLY A 224 23.42 -1.30 -19.39
CA GLY A 224 23.80 -0.39 -20.47
C GLY A 224 23.94 1.02 -19.91
N GLY A 225 24.94 1.25 -19.04
CA GLY A 225 25.32 2.55 -18.51
C GLY A 225 24.31 3.22 -17.57
N SER A 226 24.28 2.82 -16.30
CA SER A 226 23.87 3.69 -15.17
C SER A 226 24.26 3.01 -13.86
N ASP A 227 25.17 3.62 -13.12
CA ASP A 227 25.49 3.22 -11.74
C ASP A 227 24.22 3.27 -10.88
N VAL A 228 23.94 2.16 -10.19
CA VAL A 228 22.85 2.07 -9.21
C VAL A 228 23.36 2.76 -7.94
N PRO A 229 22.69 3.82 -7.44
CA PRO A 229 23.12 4.50 -6.22
C PRO A 229 23.02 3.59 -4.99
N ASP A 230 23.91 3.80 -4.02
CA ASP A 230 24.02 3.09 -2.73
C ASP A 230 22.75 3.17 -1.86
N GLU A 231 21.75 3.93 -2.28
CA GLU A 231 20.46 4.13 -1.60
C GLU A 231 19.59 2.85 -1.57
N CYS A 232 19.89 1.86 -2.42
CA CYS A 232 19.24 0.55 -2.51
C CYS A 232 19.39 -0.32 -1.24
N GLN A 233 20.10 0.19 -0.23
CA GLN A 233 20.60 -0.57 0.92
C GLN A 233 20.09 -0.01 2.25
N ARG A 234 18.91 0.61 2.28
CA ARG A 234 18.27 1.03 3.55
C ARG A 234 17.29 -0.02 4.05
N GLU A 235 17.26 -0.31 5.34
CA GLU A 235 16.32 -1.28 5.91
C GLU A 235 15.01 -0.60 6.31
N GLY A 236 13.86 -1.11 5.84
CA GLY A 236 12.50 -0.68 6.23
C GLY A 236 11.86 -1.63 7.26
N GLN A 237 10.83 -1.17 7.97
CA GLN A 237 10.16 -1.93 9.05
C GLN A 237 9.29 -3.11 8.56
N HIS A 238 8.99 -3.20 7.26
CA HIS A 238 8.28 -4.33 6.64
C HIS A 238 9.23 -5.14 5.74
N ALA A 239 9.02 -6.45 5.63
CA ALA A 239 9.81 -7.39 4.83
C ALA A 239 9.64 -7.23 3.30
N GLU A 240 9.55 -5.99 2.83
CA GLU A 240 9.39 -5.65 1.42
C GLU A 240 10.62 -4.88 0.93
N CYS A 241 11.14 -5.30 -0.22
CA CYS A 241 12.16 -4.60 -0.99
C CYS A 241 11.47 -3.85 -2.12
N VAL A 242 11.52 -2.51 -2.11
CA VAL A 242 10.87 -1.69 -3.13
C VAL A 242 11.92 -1.02 -4.01
N CYS A 243 12.00 -1.41 -5.28
CA CYS A 243 12.85 -0.79 -6.29
C CYS A 243 12.11 0.31 -7.06
N VAL A 244 12.27 1.58 -6.68
CA VAL A 244 11.70 2.72 -7.41
C VAL A 244 12.68 3.28 -8.47
N GLY A 245 12.47 2.97 -9.76
CA GLY A 245 12.99 3.75 -10.91
C GLY A 245 14.52 3.78 -11.18
N HIS A 246 14.88 4.03 -12.45
CA HIS A 246 16.22 3.92 -13.06
C HIS A 246 17.33 4.85 -12.50
N ARG A 247 17.16 5.48 -11.33
CA ARG A 247 18.22 6.30 -10.74
C ARG A 247 18.12 6.62 -9.25
N ARG A 248 17.21 6.03 -8.45
CA ARG A 248 17.16 6.26 -6.99
C ARG A 248 16.15 5.32 -6.31
N VAL A 249 16.62 4.33 -5.56
CA VAL A 249 15.78 3.36 -4.86
C VAL A 249 16.00 3.49 -3.35
N GLN A 250 14.91 3.48 -2.57
CA GLN A 250 14.92 3.67 -1.12
C GLN A 250 14.23 2.47 -0.46
N ALA A 251 15.05 1.50 -0.02
CA ALA A 251 14.79 0.48 1.02
C ALA A 251 14.39 -1.00 0.69
N CYS A 252 14.98 -1.90 1.49
CA CYS A 252 14.81 -3.35 1.60
C CYS A 252 14.73 -3.75 3.09
N GLY A 253 13.55 -4.11 3.62
CA GLY A 253 13.41 -4.50 5.04
C GLY A 253 13.67 -5.97 5.37
N GLY A 254 14.24 -6.24 6.54
CA GLY A 254 14.45 -7.58 7.11
C GLY A 254 13.72 -7.77 8.44
N VAL A 255 12.99 -8.88 8.58
CA VAL A 255 12.45 -9.34 9.88
C VAL A 255 13.59 -9.99 10.66
N GLY A 256 13.92 -9.43 11.82
CA GLY A 256 14.93 -9.97 12.73
C GLY A 256 14.54 -11.36 13.23
N TYR A 257 15.10 -12.42 12.63
CA TYR A 257 15.08 -13.77 13.18
C TYR A 257 16.25 -13.96 14.14
N HIS A 258 16.14 -13.44 15.36
CA HIS A 258 17.16 -13.63 16.40
C HIS A 258 17.13 -15.02 17.07
N HIS A 259 16.40 -16.01 16.55
CA HIS A 259 16.20 -17.29 17.26
C HIS A 259 16.60 -18.57 16.51
N ALA A 260 17.07 -18.52 15.25
CA ALA A 260 17.34 -19.73 14.47
C ALA A 260 18.84 -20.01 14.20
N GLN A 261 19.75 -19.12 14.58
CA GLN A 261 21.17 -19.25 14.26
C GLN A 261 21.98 -20.02 15.33
N ASP A 262 21.47 -20.11 16.55
CA ASP A 262 22.19 -20.79 17.64
C ASP A 262 22.05 -22.32 17.61
N GLU A 263 20.96 -22.87 17.06
CA GLU A 263 20.80 -24.34 16.95
C GLU A 263 21.69 -24.94 15.86
N HIS A 264 21.90 -24.23 14.74
CA HIS A 264 22.78 -24.70 13.67
C HIS A 264 24.27 -24.63 14.01
N ALA A 265 24.68 -23.71 14.89
CA ALA A 265 26.06 -23.64 15.37
C ALA A 265 26.38 -24.81 16.32
N ALA A 266 25.44 -25.19 17.19
CA ALA A 266 25.59 -26.30 18.13
C ALA A 266 25.66 -27.68 17.43
N ASP A 267 24.89 -27.88 16.36
CA ASP A 267 24.84 -29.16 15.64
C ASP A 267 26.10 -29.39 14.77
N SER A 268 26.72 -28.31 14.28
CA SER A 268 27.97 -28.38 13.50
C SER A 268 29.20 -28.79 14.33
N LEU A 269 29.13 -28.65 15.66
CA LEU A 269 30.18 -29.05 16.60
C LEU A 269 30.01 -30.51 17.08
N ARG A 270 28.80 -31.08 17.06
CA ARG A 270 28.59 -32.50 17.39
C ARG A 270 28.99 -33.47 16.29
N LEU A 271 29.01 -33.04 15.03
CA LEU A 271 29.42 -33.87 13.89
C LEU A 271 30.94 -33.91 13.68
N ARG A 272 31.73 -33.35 14.60
CA ARG A 272 33.21 -33.30 14.54
C ARG A 272 33.93 -34.03 15.68
N THR A 273 33.20 -34.76 16.51
CA THR A 273 33.72 -35.70 17.53
C THR A 273 33.20 -37.09 17.24
#